data_AF-A0A1J5IX06-F1
#
_entry.id   AF-A0A1J5IX06-F1
#
_cell.length_a   1.000
_cell.length_b   1.000
_cell.length_c   1.000
_cell.angle_alpha   90.00
_cell.angle_beta   90.00
_cell.angle_gamma   90.00
#
_symmetry.space_group_name_H-M   'P 1'
#
loop_
_entity.id
_entity.type
_entity.pdbx_description
1 polymer ?
#
loop_
_entity_poly.entity_id
_entity_poly.type
_entity_poly.pdbx_seq_one_letter_code
_entity_poly.pdbx_strand_id
1 'polypeptide(L)'
;MPKKCLVDTNVPKTANLATQPAPDSNVSHVCVLDCIEAVEHVIKKRSLIIDAGDEIFDEYRQQLSMRGQPGVGDCFMKWVHDNRWGLPDGQRVTITRNGDSYNEFPTHDDLNDFDNSDRKFVAVANAHPDKPPILQATDSKWWGWKDALAKVGITVKFLCQEYVEAKYAEKMGT
;
A
#
# COMPACT_ATOMS: atom_id res chain seq x y z
N MET A 1 7.14 -1.83 -12.91
CA MET A 1 5.93 -1.62 -12.07
C MET A 1 4.66 -2.17 -12.75
N PRO A 2 3.61 -2.59 -12.01
CA PRO A 2 2.37 -3.15 -12.57
C PRO A 2 1.51 -2.10 -13.31
N LYS A 3 0.57 -2.56 -14.15
CA LYS A 3 -0.35 -1.68 -14.92
C LYS A 3 -1.45 -1.05 -14.05
N LYS A 4 -1.88 -1.76 -13.01
CA LYS A 4 -2.83 -1.34 -11.97
C LYS A 4 -2.30 -1.86 -10.65
N CYS A 5 -2.40 -1.08 -9.58
CA CYS A 5 -1.99 -1.51 -8.25
C CYS A 5 -2.65 -0.69 -7.17
N LEU A 6 -2.75 -1.29 -5.99
CA LEU A 6 -2.92 -0.55 -4.75
C LEU A 6 -1.55 -0.15 -4.22
N VAL A 7 -1.51 0.94 -3.47
CA VAL A 7 -0.28 1.44 -2.85
C VAL A 7 -0.52 1.50 -1.35
N ASP A 8 0.14 0.66 -0.57
CA ASP A 8 0.08 0.81 0.89
C ASP A 8 0.65 2.17 1.30
N THR A 9 0.12 2.77 2.37
CA THR A 9 0.54 4.08 2.86
C THR A 9 2.02 4.14 3.23
N ASN A 10 2.64 3.01 3.60
CA ASN A 10 4.06 2.96 3.90
C ASN A 10 4.96 3.23 2.68
N VAL A 11 4.48 3.02 1.45
CA VAL A 11 5.25 3.24 0.21
C VAL A 11 5.55 4.73 0.00
N PRO A 12 4.56 5.64 -0.08
CA PRO A 12 4.83 7.07 -0.19
C PRO A 12 5.54 7.63 1.05
N LYS A 13 5.27 7.10 2.25
CA LYS A 13 6.02 7.50 3.46
C LYS A 13 7.51 7.17 3.33
N THR A 14 7.83 6.00 2.80
CA THR A 14 9.21 5.58 2.57
C THR A 14 9.88 6.42 1.49
N ALA A 15 9.15 6.76 0.42
CA ALA A 15 9.64 7.65 -0.63
C ALA A 15 10.01 9.05 -0.10
N ASN A 16 9.30 9.55 0.93
CA ASN A 16 9.62 10.85 1.55
C ASN A 16 10.99 10.88 2.23
N LEU A 17 11.56 9.72 2.63
CA LEU A 17 12.86 9.65 3.30
C LEU A 17 14.01 10.23 2.47
N ALA A 18 13.86 10.32 1.14
CA ALA A 18 14.87 10.96 0.28
C ALA A 18 15.05 12.47 0.54
N THR A 19 14.02 13.15 1.04
CA THR A 19 14.04 14.60 1.34
C THR A 19 13.80 14.91 2.81
N GLN A 20 13.26 13.93 3.55
CA GLN A 20 12.92 14.02 4.96
C GLN A 20 13.49 12.78 5.67
N PRO A 21 14.82 12.65 5.82
CA PRO A 21 15.42 11.48 6.42
C PRO A 21 14.98 11.30 7.87
N ALA A 22 14.66 10.06 8.25
CA ALA A 22 14.40 9.69 9.63
C ALA A 22 15.72 9.16 10.24
N PRO A 23 16.30 9.82 11.26
CA PRO A 23 17.62 9.48 11.80
C PRO A 23 17.75 8.03 12.29
N ASP A 24 16.66 7.46 12.81
CA ASP A 24 16.62 6.11 13.38
C ASP A 24 16.16 5.05 12.37
N SER A 25 15.94 5.42 11.11
CA SER A 25 15.51 4.49 10.08
C SER A 25 16.70 3.71 9.52
N ASN A 26 16.64 2.39 9.60
CA ASN A 26 17.59 1.48 8.94
C ASN A 26 17.14 1.08 7.53
N VAL A 27 16.24 1.86 6.92
CA VAL A 27 15.77 1.64 5.55
C VAL A 27 16.88 1.98 4.56
N SER A 28 17.18 1.07 3.64
CA SER A 28 18.25 1.27 2.65
C SER A 28 17.87 2.32 1.61
N HIS A 29 18.89 2.99 1.04
CA HIS A 29 18.67 3.92 -0.08
C HIS A 29 18.01 3.24 -1.28
N VAL A 30 18.30 1.96 -1.52
CA VAL A 30 17.67 1.16 -2.60
C VAL A 30 16.16 1.07 -2.37
N CYS A 31 15.72 0.73 -1.16
CA CYS A 31 14.31 0.69 -0.81
C CYS A 31 13.61 2.06 -1.00
N VAL A 32 14.27 3.16 -0.61
CA VAL A 32 13.74 4.51 -0.84
C VAL A 32 13.58 4.80 -2.33
N LEU A 33 14.58 4.46 -3.14
CA LEU A 33 14.54 4.65 -4.60
C LEU A 33 13.44 3.81 -5.26
N ASP A 34 13.27 2.56 -4.86
CA ASP A 34 12.21 1.69 -5.38
C ASP A 34 10.80 2.23 -5.04
N CYS A 35 10.64 2.81 -3.85
CA CYS A 35 9.41 3.50 -3.46
C CYS A 35 9.15 4.76 -4.29
N ILE A 36 10.20 5.55 -4.59
CA ILE A 36 10.11 6.72 -5.48
C ILE A 36 9.67 6.28 -6.88
N GLU A 37 10.33 5.27 -7.47
CA GLU A 37 9.99 4.77 -8.81
C GLU A 37 8.54 4.27 -8.85
N ALA A 38 8.09 3.57 -7.81
CA ALA A 38 6.72 3.08 -7.70
C ALA A 38 5.70 4.23 -7.69
N VAL A 39 5.94 5.25 -6.85
CA VAL A 39 5.07 6.42 -6.73
C VAL A 39 5.02 7.21 -8.05
N GLU A 40 6.17 7.50 -8.65
CA GLU A 40 6.25 8.23 -9.91
C GLU A 40 5.57 7.49 -11.06
N HIS A 41 5.74 6.16 -11.11
CA HIS A 41 5.04 5.32 -12.08
C HIS A 41 3.53 5.41 -11.90
N VAL A 42 3.03 5.34 -10.66
CA VAL A 42 1.60 5.43 -10.36
C VAL A 42 1.01 6.75 -10.81
N ILE A 43 1.68 7.86 -10.51
CA ILE A 43 1.27 9.21 -10.93
C ILE A 43 1.27 9.31 -12.47
N LYS A 44 2.39 8.94 -13.10
CA LYS A 44 2.59 9.08 -14.55
C LYS A 44 1.66 8.19 -15.38
N LYS A 45 1.37 6.99 -14.90
CA LYS A 45 0.55 6.00 -15.62
C LYS A 45 -0.91 6.00 -15.18
N ARG A 46 -1.27 6.78 -14.15
CA ARG A 46 -2.60 6.77 -13.52
C ARG A 46 -3.02 5.33 -13.17
N SER A 47 -2.11 4.56 -12.56
CA SER A 47 -2.31 3.13 -12.29
C SER A 47 -2.89 2.83 -10.90
N LEU A 48 -3.27 3.85 -10.13
CA LEU A 48 -3.74 3.70 -8.76
C LEU A 48 -5.14 3.09 -8.72
N ILE A 49 -5.32 2.10 -7.85
CA ILE A 49 -6.62 1.57 -7.42
C ILE A 49 -6.85 1.98 -5.96
N ILE A 50 -8.04 2.48 -5.64
CA ILE A 50 -8.47 2.84 -4.29
C ILE A 50 -9.91 2.39 -4.05
N ASP A 51 -10.36 2.43 -2.80
CA ASP A 51 -11.75 2.21 -2.47
C ASP A 51 -12.62 3.40 -2.91
N ALA A 52 -13.89 3.11 -3.23
CA ALA A 52 -14.85 4.12 -3.63
C ALA A 52 -15.32 5.01 -2.46
N GLY A 53 -15.11 4.57 -1.21
CA GLY A 53 -15.51 5.25 0.02
C GLY A 53 -14.48 6.27 0.55
N ASP A 54 -13.33 6.41 -0.11
CA ASP A 54 -12.19 7.24 0.30
C ASP A 54 -11.51 6.80 1.64
N GLU A 55 -11.72 5.58 2.16
CA GLU A 55 -11.04 5.08 3.38
C GLU A 55 -9.51 4.99 3.22
N ILE A 56 -9.02 4.55 2.06
CA ILE A 56 -7.58 4.54 1.72
C ILE A 56 -7.06 5.97 1.56
N PHE A 57 -7.83 6.83 0.90
CA PHE A 57 -7.46 8.24 0.72
C PHE A 57 -7.35 8.99 2.05
N ASP A 58 -8.27 8.75 2.98
CA ASP A 58 -8.25 9.37 4.30
C ASP A 58 -7.05 8.89 5.14
N GLU A 59 -6.65 7.63 5.00
CA GLU A 59 -5.40 7.16 5.60
C GLU A 59 -4.19 7.90 5.04
N TYR A 60 -4.08 8.05 3.72
CA TYR A 60 -3.00 8.83 3.12
C TYR A 60 -2.98 10.26 3.65
N ARG A 61 -4.16 10.91 3.75
CA ARG A 61 -4.31 12.28 4.24
C ARG A 61 -3.86 12.45 5.70
N GLN A 62 -3.99 11.41 6.52
CA GLN A 62 -3.53 11.43 7.91
C GLN A 62 -2.02 11.24 8.04
N GLN A 63 -1.38 10.61 7.05
CA GLN A 63 0.02 10.17 7.13
C GLN A 63 0.98 10.96 6.23
N LEU A 64 0.46 11.71 5.25
CA LEU A 64 1.22 12.45 4.24
C LEU A 64 0.80 13.92 4.20
N SER A 65 1.70 14.79 3.75
CA SER A 65 1.42 16.22 3.68
C SER A 65 0.62 16.59 2.43
N MET A 66 -0.52 17.23 2.63
CA MET A 66 -1.34 17.83 1.57
C MET A 66 -0.66 18.99 0.82
N ARG A 67 0.48 19.50 1.31
CA ARG A 67 1.25 20.56 0.63
C ARG A 67 1.86 20.08 -0.69
N GLY A 68 2.13 18.78 -0.83
CA GLY A 68 2.69 18.21 -2.06
C GLY A 68 4.22 18.29 -2.21
N GLN A 69 4.92 18.89 -1.25
CA GLN A 69 6.36 19.13 -1.26
C GLN A 69 6.90 19.17 0.18
N PRO A 70 8.20 18.87 0.41
CA PRO A 70 9.22 18.51 -0.59
C PRO A 70 9.23 17.02 -0.98
N GLY A 71 8.50 16.18 -0.24
CA GLY A 71 8.56 14.74 -0.39
C GLY A 71 7.83 14.19 -1.62
N VAL A 72 8.38 13.14 -2.23
CA VAL A 72 7.75 12.43 -3.36
C VAL A 72 6.41 11.80 -2.95
N GLY A 73 6.33 11.24 -1.75
CA GLY A 73 5.07 10.77 -1.16
C GLY A 73 4.07 11.88 -0.86
N ASP A 74 4.54 13.08 -0.48
CA ASP A 74 3.65 14.23 -0.33
C ASP A 74 3.10 14.68 -1.69
N CYS A 75 3.94 14.69 -2.74
CA CYS A 75 3.52 14.92 -4.12
C CYS A 75 2.45 13.91 -4.57
N PHE A 76 2.63 12.63 -4.23
CA PHE A 76 1.61 11.60 -4.41
C PHE A 76 0.30 11.95 -3.71
N MET A 77 0.35 12.31 -2.43
CA MET A 77 -0.85 12.68 -1.67
C MET A 77 -1.63 13.82 -2.36
N LYS A 78 -0.92 14.88 -2.77
CA LYS A 78 -1.51 15.97 -3.53
C LYS A 78 -2.12 15.50 -4.85
N TRP A 79 -1.40 14.65 -5.59
CA TRP A 79 -1.89 14.12 -6.86
C TRP A 79 -3.16 13.28 -6.67
N VAL A 80 -3.22 12.40 -5.67
CA VAL A 80 -4.42 11.60 -5.37
C VAL A 80 -5.59 12.50 -5.02
N HIS A 81 -5.38 13.51 -4.17
CA HIS A 81 -6.43 14.48 -3.85
C HIS A 81 -7.01 15.13 -5.11
N ASP A 82 -6.14 15.59 -6.01
CA ASP A 82 -6.53 16.34 -7.21
C ASP A 82 -7.13 15.44 -8.31
N ASN A 83 -6.82 14.14 -8.34
CA ASN A 83 -7.15 13.26 -9.48
C ASN A 83 -8.08 12.08 -9.16
N ARG A 84 -8.30 11.71 -7.90
CA ARG A 84 -9.00 10.46 -7.54
C ARG A 84 -10.41 10.30 -8.13
N TRP A 85 -11.12 11.41 -8.32
CA TRP A 85 -12.46 11.41 -8.92
C TRP A 85 -12.47 11.27 -10.44
N GLY A 86 -11.33 11.53 -11.08
CA GLY A 86 -11.12 11.35 -12.53
C GLY A 86 -10.24 10.14 -12.85
N LEU A 87 -10.09 9.18 -11.93
CA LEU A 87 -9.42 7.92 -12.24
C LEU A 87 -10.27 7.11 -13.25
N PRO A 88 -9.64 6.40 -14.19
CA PRO A 88 -10.33 5.48 -15.10
C PRO A 88 -11.35 4.56 -14.42
N ASP A 89 -12.38 4.18 -15.17
CA ASP A 89 -13.42 3.26 -14.71
C ASP A 89 -12.80 1.96 -14.15
N GLY A 90 -13.38 1.49 -13.03
CA GLY A 90 -12.91 0.32 -12.31
C GLY A 90 -11.72 0.57 -11.37
N GLN A 91 -11.16 1.78 -11.30
CA GLN A 91 -10.08 2.11 -10.35
C GLN A 91 -10.57 2.61 -8.99
N ARG A 92 -11.85 2.97 -8.88
CA ARG A 92 -12.54 3.18 -7.60
C ARG A 92 -13.42 1.97 -7.33
N VAL A 93 -13.00 1.13 -6.38
CA VAL A 93 -13.62 -0.17 -6.10
C VAL A 93 -14.53 -0.06 -4.89
N THR A 94 -15.78 -0.49 -5.02
CA THR A 94 -16.68 -0.51 -3.86
C THR A 94 -16.34 -1.69 -2.97
N ILE A 95 -16.21 -1.43 -1.67
CA ILE A 95 -16.10 -2.43 -0.61
C ILE A 95 -17.17 -2.15 0.44
N THR A 96 -17.62 -3.19 1.13
CA THR A 96 -18.73 -3.13 2.08
C THR A 96 -18.20 -3.40 3.48
N ARG A 97 -18.13 -2.37 4.31
CA ARG A 97 -17.70 -2.49 5.71
C ARG A 97 -18.63 -3.42 6.49
N ASN A 98 -18.03 -4.33 7.27
CA ASN A 98 -18.71 -5.28 8.14
C ASN A 98 -17.90 -5.40 9.45
N GLY A 99 -18.37 -4.71 10.50
CA GLY A 99 -17.65 -4.61 11.77
C GLY A 99 -16.28 -3.93 11.60
N ASP A 100 -15.22 -4.67 11.94
CA ASP A 100 -13.82 -4.26 11.80
C ASP A 100 -13.17 -4.75 10.49
N SER A 101 -13.97 -5.29 9.57
CA SER A 101 -13.53 -5.85 8.29
C SER A 101 -14.44 -5.41 7.14
N TYR A 102 -14.36 -6.13 6.02
CA TYR A 102 -15.15 -5.93 4.81
C TYR A 102 -15.71 -7.26 4.33
N ASN A 103 -16.89 -7.26 3.70
CA ASN A 103 -17.45 -8.46 3.09
C ASN A 103 -16.55 -9.03 1.99
N GLU A 104 -15.77 -8.18 1.35
CA GLU A 104 -14.83 -8.53 0.28
C GLU A 104 -13.45 -8.94 0.81
N PHE A 105 -13.21 -8.88 2.12
CA PHE A 105 -11.99 -9.44 2.70
C PHE A 105 -12.03 -10.98 2.57
N PRO A 106 -10.97 -11.62 2.05
CA PRO A 106 -10.98 -13.05 1.79
C PRO A 106 -11.04 -13.88 3.07
N THR A 107 -11.81 -14.96 3.06
CA THR A 107 -11.82 -15.94 4.14
C THR A 107 -10.63 -16.89 4.01
N HIS A 108 -9.74 -16.88 5.00
CA HIS A 108 -8.62 -17.81 5.10
C HIS A 108 -8.12 -17.86 6.56
N ASP A 109 -7.87 -19.05 7.11
CA ASP A 109 -7.52 -19.23 8.52
C ASP A 109 -6.26 -18.43 8.93
N ASP A 110 -5.22 -18.45 8.09
CA ASP A 110 -3.98 -17.69 8.28
C ASP A 110 -4.14 -16.15 8.16
N LEU A 111 -5.35 -15.63 7.87
CA LEU A 111 -5.64 -14.19 7.75
C LEU A 111 -6.55 -13.66 8.87
N ASN A 112 -6.91 -14.49 9.85
CA ASN A 112 -7.80 -14.08 10.95
C ASN A 112 -7.21 -12.93 11.79
N ASP A 113 -5.90 -12.96 12.02
CA ASP A 113 -5.17 -11.95 12.80
C ASP A 113 -4.59 -10.82 11.92
N PHE A 114 -5.06 -10.68 10.67
CA PHE A 114 -4.61 -9.62 9.76
C PHE A 114 -4.99 -8.24 10.30
N ASP A 115 -4.07 -7.27 10.19
CA ASP A 115 -4.22 -5.92 10.76
C ASP A 115 -5.49 -5.22 10.24
N ASN A 116 -6.35 -4.79 11.15
CA ASN A 116 -7.66 -4.22 10.84
C ASN A 116 -7.56 -2.97 9.96
N SER A 117 -6.54 -2.13 10.15
CA SER A 117 -6.33 -0.96 9.28
C SER A 117 -6.07 -1.37 7.84
N ASP A 118 -5.35 -2.47 7.64
CA ASP A 118 -4.82 -2.87 6.35
C ASP A 118 -5.82 -3.71 5.54
N ARG A 119 -6.86 -4.23 6.19
CA ARG A 119 -7.91 -5.04 5.57
C ARG A 119 -8.56 -4.36 4.37
N LYS A 120 -8.63 -3.02 4.34
CA LYS A 120 -9.20 -2.27 3.21
C LYS A 120 -8.42 -2.46 1.92
N PHE A 121 -7.09 -2.53 1.98
CA PHE A 121 -6.26 -2.77 0.79
C PHE A 121 -6.51 -4.17 0.23
N VAL A 122 -6.58 -5.17 1.11
CA VAL A 122 -6.87 -6.56 0.75
C VAL A 122 -8.28 -6.69 0.17
N ALA A 123 -9.28 -6.05 0.79
CA ALA A 123 -10.66 -6.06 0.32
C ALA A 123 -10.79 -5.43 -1.08
N VAL A 124 -10.16 -4.27 -1.31
CA VAL A 124 -10.14 -3.61 -2.63
C VAL A 124 -9.44 -4.49 -3.68
N ALA A 125 -8.31 -5.09 -3.33
CA ALA A 125 -7.60 -6.00 -4.24
C ALA A 125 -8.46 -7.22 -4.58
N ASN A 126 -9.15 -7.81 -3.60
CA ASN A 126 -9.97 -8.99 -3.79
C ASN A 126 -11.27 -8.72 -4.57
N ALA A 127 -11.87 -7.55 -4.36
CA ALA A 127 -13.09 -7.12 -5.05
C ALA A 127 -12.86 -6.72 -6.52
N HIS A 128 -11.65 -6.28 -6.86
CA HIS A 128 -11.33 -5.89 -8.23
C HIS A 128 -11.18 -7.13 -9.14
N PRO A 129 -11.80 -7.16 -10.35
CA PRO A 129 -11.79 -8.33 -11.24
C PRO A 129 -10.38 -8.85 -11.59
N ASP A 130 -9.44 -7.93 -11.84
CA ASP A 130 -8.05 -8.27 -12.19
C ASP A 130 -7.16 -8.63 -10.97
N LYS A 131 -7.69 -8.60 -9.74
CA LYS A 131 -6.94 -8.75 -8.46
C LYS A 131 -5.56 -8.06 -8.46
N PRO A 132 -5.52 -6.73 -8.59
CA PRO A 132 -4.28 -5.98 -8.78
C PRO A 132 -3.35 -6.14 -7.56
N PRO A 133 -2.02 -6.16 -7.77
CA PRO A 133 -1.08 -6.30 -6.68
C PRO A 133 -1.12 -5.11 -5.72
N ILE A 134 -0.83 -5.38 -4.45
CA ILE A 134 -0.65 -4.37 -3.40
C ILE A 134 0.85 -4.09 -3.30
N LEU A 135 1.25 -2.84 -3.57
CA LEU A 135 2.62 -2.40 -3.37
C LEU A 135 2.84 -2.11 -1.89
N GLN A 136 3.93 -2.64 -1.36
CA GLN A 136 4.24 -2.61 0.07
C GLN A 136 5.72 -2.31 0.28
N ALA A 137 6.05 -1.43 1.23
CA ALA A 137 7.43 -1.06 1.53
C ALA A 137 7.93 -1.70 2.84
N THR A 138 7.75 -1.04 3.99
CA THR A 138 8.54 -1.31 5.20
C THR A 138 7.77 -2.01 6.32
N ASP A 139 6.47 -2.28 6.20
CA ASP A 139 5.76 -3.02 7.23
C ASP A 139 6.01 -4.53 7.11
N SER A 140 6.80 -5.07 8.04
CA SER A 140 7.20 -6.47 8.05
C SER A 140 6.10 -7.46 8.42
N LYS A 141 4.96 -7.03 9.00
CA LYS A 141 3.84 -7.95 9.30
C LYS A 141 3.30 -8.62 8.04
N TRP A 142 3.24 -7.86 6.94
CA TRP A 142 2.82 -8.34 5.62
C TRP A 142 3.65 -9.52 5.11
N TRP A 143 4.91 -9.65 5.55
CA TRP A 143 5.75 -10.79 5.19
C TRP A 143 5.20 -12.12 5.71
N GLY A 144 4.63 -12.12 6.91
CA GLY A 144 3.99 -13.30 7.50
C GLY A 144 2.69 -13.72 6.81
N TRP A 145 1.96 -12.76 6.24
CA TRP A 145 0.69 -13.02 5.56
C TRP A 145 0.82 -13.26 4.04
N LYS A 146 1.99 -13.02 3.44
CA LYS A 146 2.17 -13.06 1.97
C LYS A 146 1.74 -14.39 1.34
N ASP A 147 2.02 -15.52 2.00
CA ASP A 147 1.72 -16.84 1.46
C ASP A 147 0.22 -17.16 1.57
N ALA A 148 -0.44 -16.72 2.65
CA ALA A 148 -1.88 -16.82 2.82
C ALA A 148 -2.64 -15.93 1.82
N LEU A 149 -2.17 -14.70 1.62
CA LEU A 149 -2.69 -13.79 0.59
C LEU A 149 -2.54 -14.39 -0.82
N ALA A 150 -1.39 -15.02 -1.13
CA ALA A 150 -1.16 -15.67 -2.41
C ALA A 150 -2.14 -16.84 -2.65
N LYS A 151 -2.46 -17.64 -1.63
CA LYS A 151 -3.44 -18.75 -1.72
C LYS A 151 -4.85 -18.28 -2.11
N VAL A 152 -5.22 -17.05 -1.73
CA VAL A 152 -6.52 -16.43 -2.10
C VAL A 152 -6.43 -15.56 -3.37
N GLY A 153 -5.30 -15.61 -4.07
CA GLY A 153 -5.07 -14.91 -5.34
C GLY A 153 -4.72 -13.43 -5.19
N ILE A 154 -4.28 -12.99 -4.01
CA ILE A 154 -3.85 -11.62 -3.74
C ILE A 154 -2.33 -11.58 -3.78
N THR A 155 -1.78 -10.74 -4.65
CA THR A 155 -0.34 -10.59 -4.81
C THR A 155 0.15 -9.38 -4.02
N VAL A 156 1.13 -9.58 -3.15
CA VAL A 156 1.87 -8.49 -2.49
C VAL A 156 3.19 -8.31 -3.21
N LYS A 157 3.49 -7.07 -3.63
CA LYS A 157 4.77 -6.71 -4.21
C LYS A 157 5.57 -5.87 -3.21
N PHE A 158 6.54 -6.50 -2.57
CA PHE A 158 7.47 -5.85 -1.67
C PHE A 158 8.49 -5.04 -2.47
N LEU A 159 8.51 -3.73 -2.25
CA LEU A 159 9.52 -2.82 -2.80
C LEU A 159 10.80 -2.85 -1.98
N CYS A 160 10.70 -3.24 -0.70
CA CYS A 160 11.83 -3.28 0.23
C CYS A 160 12.03 -4.69 0.78
N GLN A 161 12.09 -5.69 -0.10
CA GLN A 161 12.06 -7.11 0.26
C GLN A 161 13.10 -7.48 1.33
N GLU A 162 14.37 -7.13 1.12
CA GLU A 162 15.46 -7.43 2.07
C GLU A 162 15.18 -6.85 3.46
N TYR A 163 14.61 -5.64 3.50
CA TYR A 163 14.26 -4.96 4.74
C TYR A 163 13.13 -5.68 5.49
N VAL A 164 12.04 -6.00 4.81
CA VAL A 164 10.88 -6.65 5.46
C VAL A 164 11.18 -8.07 5.88
N GLU A 165 11.95 -8.82 5.09
CA GLU A 165 12.36 -10.18 5.41
C GLU A 165 13.23 -10.20 6.67
N ALA A 166 14.26 -9.35 6.73
CA ALA A 166 15.13 -9.22 7.91
C ALA A 166 14.32 -8.78 9.15
N LYS A 167 13.48 -7.74 9.02
CA LYS A 167 12.66 -7.23 10.12
C LYS A 167 11.61 -8.22 10.61
N TYR A 168 11.10 -9.08 9.74
CA TYR A 168 10.20 -10.16 10.13
C TYR A 168 10.95 -11.26 10.87
N ALA A 169 12.11 -11.69 10.36
CA ALA A 169 12.94 -12.69 11.02
C ALA A 169 13.39 -12.25 12.42
N GLU A 170 13.76 -10.99 12.62
CA GLU A 170 14.09 -10.42 13.94
C GLU A 170 12.93 -10.55 14.94
N LYS A 171 11.69 -10.29 14.50
CA LYS A 171 10.48 -10.36 15.34
C LYS A 171 10.03 -11.79 15.65
N MET A 172 10.30 -12.74 14.76
CA MET A 172 9.92 -14.15 14.93
C MET A 172 11.00 -15.00 15.59
N GLY A 173 12.26 -14.55 15.54
CA GLY A 173 13.41 -15.19 16.19
C GLY A 173 13.68 -14.71 17.61
N THR A 174 12.78 -13.91 18.18
CA THR A 174 12.74 -13.52 19.59
C THR A 174 11.61 -14.24 20.33
#